data_AF-A0A317G7T9-F1
#
_entry.id   AF-A0A317G7T9-F1
#
_cell.length_a   1.000
_cell.length_b   1.000
_cell.length_c   1.000
_cell.angle_alpha   90.00
_cell.angle_beta   90.00
_cell.angle_gamma   90.00
#
_symmetry.space_group_name_H-M   'P 1'
#
loop_
_entity.id
_entity.type
_entity.pdbx_description
1 polymer ?
#
loop_
_entity_poly.entity_id
_entity_poly.type
_entity_poly.pdbx_seq_one_letter_code
_entity_poly.pdbx_strand_id
1 'polypeptide(L)'
;MMLMKQFTVKESDRILIIAPHPDDESIGCGGLISLYPSQCDIVVMTDGSLGDTAVIPSEMKEIRKKEFLNAMSLLKIGHSKMMNYSDGELINYPACMDDIRFDLYSKVLVPYFKETHSDHIATYKSAVEAINRLDHTTVELWQYETRGATCDESFYLDISEVIENKLKLISCYKSQVSLYDYVSFSKSLASYHACKKGAAGRYFEAFIPVTGKENSDNDAGVLADLRRKNEILEKWMSLKVSGIELADYLLPRYKSIAVYGCGYFGKMLSADLEQSGIEIAFFVDRNKKSDESGITIVAPKDAVSADVLIISNMNGADSIKEEMNNKNYKDVMTLWELLIKAGTTNQ
;
A
#
# COMPACT_ATOMS: atom_id res chain seq x y z
N MET A 1 19.43 -28.42 7.16
CA MET A 1 18.69 -28.35 5.90
C MET A 1 17.22 -28.19 6.27
N MET A 2 16.59 -27.03 6.04
CA MET A 2 15.17 -26.83 6.40
C MET A 2 14.30 -27.83 5.63
N LEU A 3 13.36 -28.50 6.31
CA LEU A 3 12.30 -29.26 5.64
C LEU A 3 11.42 -28.25 4.88
N MET A 4 11.69 -28.08 3.59
CA MET A 4 10.98 -27.13 2.74
C MET A 4 9.71 -27.75 2.19
N LYS A 5 8.56 -27.10 2.43
CA LYS A 5 7.25 -27.54 1.96
C LYS A 5 7.06 -27.21 0.47
N GLN A 6 6.37 -28.09 -0.25
CA GLN A 6 6.10 -27.92 -1.68
C GLN A 6 4.74 -27.25 -1.87
N PHE A 7 4.67 -26.23 -2.72
CA PHE A 7 3.39 -25.69 -3.16
C PHE A 7 2.78 -26.67 -4.15
N THR A 8 1.59 -27.20 -3.84
CA THR A 8 0.94 -28.24 -4.65
C THR A 8 -0.32 -27.70 -5.30
N VAL A 9 -0.46 -27.98 -6.59
CA VAL A 9 -1.66 -27.71 -7.38
C VAL A 9 -2.27 -29.04 -7.81
N LYS A 10 -3.56 -29.24 -7.49
CA LYS A 10 -4.36 -30.40 -7.88
C LYS A 10 -5.10 -30.10 -9.19
N GLU A 11 -5.49 -31.15 -9.92
CA GLU A 11 -6.28 -31.01 -11.16
C GLU A 11 -7.66 -30.35 -10.95
N SER A 12 -8.19 -30.41 -9.72
CA SER A 12 -9.46 -29.79 -9.35
C SER A 12 -9.31 -28.35 -8.84
N ASP A 13 -8.07 -27.86 -8.71
CA ASP A 13 -7.85 -26.50 -8.20
C ASP A 13 -8.30 -25.45 -9.24
N ARG A 14 -8.93 -24.40 -8.72
CA ARG A 14 -9.14 -23.14 -9.44
C ARG A 14 -8.41 -22.04 -8.72
N ILE A 15 -7.54 -21.34 -9.45
CA ILE A 15 -6.55 -20.43 -8.93
C ILE A 15 -6.90 -19.02 -9.40
N LEU A 16 -7.13 -18.10 -8.47
CA LEU A 16 -7.25 -16.69 -8.78
C LEU A 16 -5.94 -15.98 -8.42
N ILE A 17 -5.39 -15.22 -9.35
CA ILE A 17 -4.23 -14.35 -9.11
C ILE A 17 -4.71 -12.91 -9.16
N ILE A 18 -4.56 -12.18 -8.05
CA ILE A 18 -4.93 -10.78 -7.95
C ILE A 18 -3.66 -9.93 -7.95
N ALA A 19 -3.45 -9.23 -9.05
CA ALA A 19 -2.31 -8.37 -9.30
C ALA A 19 -2.67 -6.89 -9.09
N PRO A 20 -1.91 -6.12 -8.27
CA PRO A 20 -2.15 -4.70 -8.11
C PRO A 20 -2.03 -3.97 -9.45
N HIS A 21 -0.91 -4.15 -10.14
CA HIS A 21 -0.63 -3.56 -11.44
C HIS A 21 -0.54 -4.64 -12.52
N PRO A 22 -0.69 -4.28 -13.81
CA PRO A 22 -0.29 -5.19 -14.89
C PRO A 22 1.17 -5.62 -14.67
N ASP A 23 1.60 -6.81 -15.08
CA ASP A 23 2.94 -7.40 -14.85
C ASP A 23 3.18 -8.08 -13.50
N ASP A 24 2.56 -7.63 -12.42
CA ASP A 24 2.75 -8.24 -11.10
C ASP A 24 2.36 -9.74 -11.12
N GLU A 25 1.35 -10.12 -11.92
CA GLU A 25 0.95 -11.52 -12.09
C GLU A 25 2.03 -12.35 -12.78
N SER A 26 2.74 -11.76 -13.74
CA SER A 26 3.78 -12.41 -14.53
C SER A 26 5.09 -12.49 -13.74
N ILE A 27 5.43 -11.45 -12.99
CA ILE A 27 6.60 -11.39 -12.12
C ILE A 27 6.46 -12.38 -10.97
N GLY A 28 5.32 -12.35 -10.26
CA GLY A 28 5.12 -13.19 -9.09
C GLY A 28 4.73 -14.63 -9.40
N CYS A 29 3.86 -14.82 -10.37
CA CYS A 29 3.21 -16.11 -10.63
C CYS A 29 3.40 -16.62 -12.07
N GLY A 30 4.27 -16.02 -12.89
CA GLY A 30 4.39 -16.38 -14.30
C GLY A 30 4.76 -17.84 -14.55
N GLY A 31 5.49 -18.49 -13.63
CA GLY A 31 5.77 -19.91 -13.69
C GLY A 31 4.55 -20.77 -13.35
N LEU A 32 3.84 -20.45 -12.27
CA LEU A 32 2.55 -21.04 -11.91
C LEU A 32 1.53 -20.95 -13.05
N ILE A 33 1.38 -19.75 -13.64
CA ILE A 33 0.50 -19.50 -14.79
C ILE A 33 0.93 -20.36 -15.99
N SER A 34 2.25 -20.49 -16.23
CA SER A 34 2.77 -21.30 -17.34
C SER A 34 2.57 -22.81 -17.15
N LEU A 35 2.57 -23.30 -15.91
CA LEU A 35 2.31 -24.71 -15.61
C LEU A 35 0.81 -25.05 -15.68
N TYR A 36 -0.06 -24.13 -15.26
CA TYR A 36 -1.49 -24.39 -15.09
C TYR A 36 -2.41 -23.33 -15.74
N PRO A 37 -2.21 -22.98 -17.02
CA PRO A 37 -2.89 -21.84 -17.64
C PRO A 37 -4.42 -21.96 -17.68
N SER A 38 -4.96 -23.17 -17.74
CA SER A 38 -6.41 -23.42 -17.76
C SER A 38 -7.06 -23.42 -16.36
N GLN A 39 -6.27 -23.41 -15.30
CA GLN A 39 -6.76 -23.36 -13.91
C GLN A 39 -6.63 -21.96 -13.31
N CYS A 40 -5.94 -21.04 -13.99
CA CYS A 40 -5.65 -19.71 -13.51
C CYS A 40 -6.60 -18.66 -14.13
N ASP A 41 -7.27 -17.92 -13.27
CA ASP A 41 -7.93 -16.66 -13.60
C ASP A 41 -7.10 -15.51 -13.05
N ILE A 42 -7.07 -14.39 -13.77
CA ILE A 42 -6.20 -13.26 -13.45
C ILE A 42 -7.02 -11.98 -13.34
N VAL A 43 -6.91 -11.29 -12.22
CA VAL A 43 -7.52 -9.98 -12.01
C VAL A 43 -6.42 -8.97 -11.73
N VAL A 44 -6.34 -7.94 -12.55
CA VAL A 44 -5.47 -6.78 -12.33
C VAL A 44 -6.30 -5.64 -11.76
N MET A 45 -5.87 -5.04 -10.66
CA MET A 45 -6.66 -4.06 -9.91
C MET A 45 -6.58 -2.67 -10.57
N THR A 46 -5.37 -2.14 -10.77
CA THR A 46 -5.17 -0.79 -11.28
C THR A 46 -4.86 -0.77 -12.76
N ASP A 47 -4.91 0.41 -13.36
CA ASP A 47 -4.58 0.58 -14.78
C ASP A 47 -3.08 0.75 -15.06
N GLY A 48 -2.24 0.83 -14.02
CA GLY A 48 -0.79 0.97 -14.14
C GLY A 48 -0.33 2.28 -14.79
N SER A 49 -1.18 3.31 -14.79
CA SER A 49 -0.95 4.58 -15.49
C SER A 49 0.22 5.41 -14.96
N LEU A 50 0.72 5.14 -13.75
CA LEU A 50 1.86 5.83 -13.16
C LEU A 50 3.16 5.01 -13.22
N GLY A 51 3.17 3.90 -13.97
CA GLY A 51 4.34 3.01 -14.11
C GLY A 51 5.57 3.66 -14.79
N ASP A 52 5.40 4.74 -15.55
CA ASP A 52 6.49 5.53 -16.10
C ASP A 52 6.20 7.03 -16.01
N THR A 53 6.95 7.74 -15.17
CA THR A 53 6.82 9.20 -14.99
C THR A 53 7.18 10.02 -16.24
N ALA A 54 7.86 9.43 -17.23
CA ALA A 54 8.20 10.08 -18.49
C ALA A 54 7.06 10.02 -19.53
N VAL A 55 6.01 9.23 -19.28
CA VAL A 55 4.88 9.04 -20.19
C VAL A 55 3.61 9.63 -19.58
N ILE A 56 2.76 10.22 -20.41
CA ILE A 56 1.49 10.80 -19.94
C ILE A 56 0.59 9.66 -19.41
N PRO A 57 -0.04 9.78 -18.23
CA PRO A 57 -0.78 8.67 -17.60
C PRO A 57 -1.85 8.02 -18.49
N SER A 58 -2.58 8.81 -19.29
CA SER A 58 -3.59 8.29 -20.22
C SER A 58 -2.99 7.43 -21.34
N GLU A 59 -1.79 7.76 -21.81
CA GLU A 59 -1.08 6.96 -22.81
C GLU A 59 -0.47 5.71 -22.15
N MET A 60 0.10 5.87 -20.97
CA MET A 60 0.66 4.77 -20.20
C MET A 60 -0.39 3.70 -19.91
N LYS A 61 -1.59 4.10 -19.47
CA LYS A 61 -2.75 3.21 -19.30
C LYS A 61 -3.01 2.32 -20.52
N GLU A 62 -3.06 2.91 -21.71
CA GLU A 62 -3.35 2.16 -22.94
C GLU A 62 -2.19 1.25 -23.36
N ILE A 63 -0.94 1.67 -23.12
CA ILE A 63 0.23 0.83 -23.33
C ILE A 63 0.17 -0.39 -22.39
N ARG A 64 -0.02 -0.15 -21.09
CA ARG A 64 -0.05 -1.20 -20.05
C ARG A 64 -1.17 -2.21 -20.29
N LYS A 65 -2.35 -1.72 -20.68
CA LYS A 65 -3.48 -2.58 -21.09
C LYS A 65 -3.13 -3.47 -22.29
N LYS A 66 -2.48 -2.93 -23.32
CA LYS A 66 -2.05 -3.73 -24.48
C LYS A 66 -1.00 -4.76 -24.11
N GLU A 67 -0.03 -4.39 -23.29
CA GLU A 67 1.01 -5.30 -22.79
C GLU A 67 0.41 -6.45 -21.98
N PHE A 68 -0.53 -6.15 -21.08
CA PHE A 68 -1.28 -7.14 -20.32
C PHE A 68 -2.02 -8.13 -21.23
N LEU A 69 -2.83 -7.61 -22.17
CA LEU A 69 -3.57 -8.45 -23.09
C LEU A 69 -2.66 -9.34 -23.96
N ASN A 70 -1.50 -8.82 -24.36
CA ASN A 70 -0.49 -9.58 -25.09
C ASN A 70 0.09 -10.71 -24.23
N ALA A 71 0.42 -10.44 -22.96
CA ALA A 71 0.92 -11.44 -22.02
C ALA A 71 -0.12 -12.56 -21.79
N MET A 72 -1.38 -12.18 -21.54
CA MET A 72 -2.47 -13.15 -21.33
C MET A 72 -2.74 -13.99 -22.59
N SER A 73 -2.65 -13.38 -23.77
CA SER A 73 -2.81 -14.08 -25.04
C SER A 73 -1.67 -15.06 -25.33
N LEU A 74 -0.45 -14.80 -24.86
CA LEU A 74 0.72 -15.66 -25.10
C LEU A 74 0.51 -17.08 -24.57
N LEU A 75 -0.11 -17.20 -23.39
CA LEU A 75 -0.41 -18.48 -22.76
C LEU A 75 -1.87 -18.91 -22.89
N LYS A 76 -2.66 -18.15 -23.65
CA LYS A 76 -4.09 -18.43 -23.89
C LYS A 76 -4.89 -18.55 -22.59
N ILE A 77 -4.68 -17.63 -21.66
CA ILE A 77 -5.42 -17.59 -20.41
C ILE A 77 -6.91 -17.38 -20.70
N GLY A 78 -7.75 -18.25 -20.13
CA GLY A 78 -9.18 -18.27 -20.42
C GLY A 78 -9.92 -17.06 -19.84
N HIS A 79 -9.55 -16.62 -18.64
CA HIS A 79 -10.18 -15.50 -17.96
C HIS A 79 -9.12 -14.56 -17.38
N SER A 80 -9.09 -13.34 -17.93
CA SER A 80 -8.29 -12.24 -17.40
C SER A 80 -9.12 -10.96 -17.43
N LYS A 81 -9.01 -10.12 -16.38
CA LYS A 81 -9.78 -8.88 -16.25
C LYS A 81 -8.92 -7.79 -15.63
N MET A 82 -8.98 -6.58 -16.19
CA MET A 82 -8.50 -5.36 -15.53
C MET A 82 -9.69 -4.62 -14.91
N MET A 83 -9.60 -4.30 -13.62
CA MET A 83 -10.62 -3.51 -12.91
C MET A 83 -10.50 -2.02 -13.22
N ASN A 84 -9.30 -1.56 -13.62
CA ASN A 84 -9.01 -0.19 -14.04
C ASN A 84 -9.21 0.86 -12.93
N TYR A 85 -8.96 0.49 -11.66
CA TYR A 85 -8.81 1.49 -10.61
C TYR A 85 -7.60 2.39 -10.91
N SER A 86 -7.63 3.61 -10.39
CA SER A 86 -6.56 4.57 -10.55
C SER A 86 -5.28 4.06 -9.86
N ASP A 87 -4.16 4.11 -10.57
CA ASP A 87 -2.85 3.65 -10.09
C ASP A 87 -2.35 4.52 -8.93
N GLY A 88 -1.89 3.89 -7.85
CA GLY A 88 -1.49 4.52 -6.59
C GLY A 88 -2.65 4.82 -5.63
N GLU A 89 -3.90 4.72 -6.09
CA GLU A 89 -5.10 5.14 -5.34
C GLU A 89 -5.97 3.96 -4.91
N LEU A 90 -5.52 2.70 -5.04
CA LEU A 90 -6.37 1.53 -4.78
C LEU A 90 -6.93 1.53 -3.34
N ILE A 91 -6.15 2.09 -2.41
CA ILE A 91 -6.55 2.28 -1.01
C ILE A 91 -7.85 3.07 -0.87
N ASN A 92 -8.17 3.98 -1.79
CA ASN A 92 -9.35 4.83 -1.76
C ASN A 92 -10.65 4.10 -2.21
N TYR A 93 -10.55 2.84 -2.66
CA TYR A 93 -11.69 2.05 -3.16
C TYR A 93 -12.03 0.86 -2.22
N PRO A 94 -12.81 1.05 -1.14
CA PRO A 94 -13.11 0.00 -0.16
C PRO A 94 -13.89 -1.20 -0.70
N ALA A 95 -14.66 -1.01 -1.77
CA ALA A 95 -15.46 -2.05 -2.43
C ALA A 95 -14.73 -2.69 -3.62
N CYS A 96 -13.41 -2.52 -3.75
CA CYS A 96 -12.67 -2.93 -4.94
C CYS A 96 -12.68 -4.46 -5.20
N MET A 97 -13.05 -5.25 -4.18
CA MET A 97 -13.11 -6.71 -4.25
C MET A 97 -14.54 -7.26 -4.31
N ASP A 98 -15.58 -6.43 -4.23
CA ASP A 98 -16.98 -6.88 -4.07
C ASP A 98 -17.49 -7.66 -5.29
N ASP A 99 -16.98 -7.34 -6.49
CA ASP A 99 -17.32 -8.01 -7.74
C ASP A 99 -16.60 -9.35 -7.94
N ILE A 100 -15.69 -9.73 -7.04
CA ILE A 100 -14.89 -10.95 -7.15
C ILE A 100 -15.59 -12.08 -6.38
N ARG A 101 -15.97 -13.12 -7.12
CA ARG A 101 -16.59 -14.33 -6.57
C ARG A 101 -15.53 -15.32 -6.06
N PHE A 102 -14.93 -14.98 -4.92
CA PHE A 102 -13.87 -15.78 -4.28
C PHE A 102 -14.27 -17.23 -4.01
N ASP A 103 -15.57 -17.51 -3.79
CA ASP A 103 -16.10 -18.85 -3.55
C ASP A 103 -15.96 -19.83 -4.74
N LEU A 104 -15.63 -19.32 -5.94
CA LEU A 104 -15.40 -20.14 -7.14
C LEU A 104 -13.98 -20.74 -7.22
N TYR A 105 -13.08 -20.29 -6.35
CA TYR A 105 -11.67 -20.62 -6.37
C TYR A 105 -11.29 -21.49 -5.17
N SER A 106 -10.32 -22.39 -5.36
CA SER A 106 -9.72 -23.15 -4.26
C SER A 106 -8.47 -22.46 -3.72
N LYS A 107 -7.78 -21.67 -4.55
CA LYS A 107 -6.61 -20.88 -4.15
C LYS A 107 -6.72 -19.46 -4.66
N VAL A 108 -6.34 -18.49 -3.83
CA VAL A 108 -6.23 -17.09 -4.20
C VAL A 108 -4.82 -16.62 -3.90
N LEU A 109 -4.18 -15.94 -4.85
CA LEU A 109 -2.84 -15.43 -4.75
C LEU A 109 -2.88 -13.89 -4.75
N VAL A 110 -2.25 -13.28 -3.75
CA VAL A 110 -2.14 -11.83 -3.56
C VAL A 110 -0.69 -11.42 -3.32
N PRO A 111 -0.31 -10.14 -3.46
CA PRO A 111 1.06 -9.72 -3.16
C PRO A 111 1.43 -9.97 -1.70
N TYR A 112 2.73 -10.12 -1.46
CA TYR A 112 3.29 -10.22 -0.12
C TYR A 112 2.98 -8.98 0.75
N PHE A 113 2.55 -9.21 1.98
CA PHE A 113 2.03 -8.17 2.87
C PHE A 113 3.07 -7.16 3.35
N LYS A 114 4.35 -7.53 3.41
CA LYS A 114 5.45 -6.62 3.84
C LYS A 114 6.05 -5.81 2.69
N GLU A 115 5.33 -5.68 1.58
CA GLU A 115 5.76 -4.82 0.48
C GLU A 115 5.63 -3.34 0.83
N THR A 116 6.40 -2.48 0.15
CA THR A 116 6.43 -1.04 0.43
C THR A 116 5.43 -0.24 -0.41
N HIS A 117 4.87 -0.83 -1.47
CA HIS A 117 3.96 -0.13 -2.37
C HIS A 117 2.53 -0.12 -1.82
N SER A 118 1.90 1.06 -1.82
CA SER A 118 0.54 1.26 -1.28
C SER A 118 -0.47 0.31 -1.90
N ASP A 119 -0.46 0.15 -3.22
CA ASP A 119 -1.42 -0.71 -3.92
C ASP A 119 -1.20 -2.20 -3.67
N HIS A 120 0.02 -2.64 -3.38
CA HIS A 120 0.29 -4.04 -3.01
C HIS A 120 -0.32 -4.32 -1.64
N ILE A 121 -0.12 -3.40 -0.69
CA ILE A 121 -0.71 -3.47 0.66
C ILE A 121 -2.24 -3.41 0.57
N ALA A 122 -2.79 -2.50 -0.23
CA ALA A 122 -4.23 -2.35 -0.41
C ALA A 122 -4.87 -3.60 -1.03
N THR A 123 -4.23 -4.19 -2.05
CA THR A 123 -4.67 -5.43 -2.67
C THR A 123 -4.69 -6.58 -1.67
N TYR A 124 -3.58 -6.79 -0.95
CA TYR A 124 -3.47 -7.82 0.08
C TYR A 124 -4.61 -7.71 1.11
N LYS A 125 -4.73 -6.54 1.74
CA LYS A 125 -5.69 -6.35 2.84
C LYS A 125 -7.14 -6.41 2.39
N SER A 126 -7.46 -5.83 1.23
CA SER A 126 -8.83 -5.85 0.71
C SER A 126 -9.26 -7.27 0.34
N ALA A 127 -8.35 -8.08 -0.22
CA ALA A 127 -8.63 -9.49 -0.52
C ALA A 127 -8.78 -10.32 0.75
N VAL A 128 -7.91 -10.14 1.75
CA VAL A 128 -8.04 -10.79 3.08
C VAL A 128 -9.39 -10.45 3.71
N GLU A 129 -9.78 -9.17 3.72
CA GLU A 129 -11.05 -8.72 4.26
C GLU A 129 -12.23 -9.36 3.52
N ALA A 130 -12.22 -9.35 2.19
CA ALA A 130 -13.29 -9.95 1.38
C ALA A 130 -13.42 -11.46 1.60
N ILE A 131 -12.30 -12.20 1.65
CA ILE A 131 -12.31 -13.65 1.89
C ILE A 131 -12.76 -13.97 3.31
N ASN A 132 -12.37 -13.17 4.31
CA ASN A 132 -12.79 -13.36 5.70
C ASN A 132 -14.29 -13.14 5.92
N ARG A 133 -14.96 -12.37 5.04
CA ARG A 133 -16.42 -12.19 5.04
C ARG A 133 -17.18 -13.41 4.50
N LEU A 134 -16.50 -14.35 3.83
CA LEU A 134 -17.13 -15.58 3.36
C LEU A 134 -17.36 -16.56 4.53
N ASP A 135 -18.61 -16.95 4.72
CA ASP A 135 -18.96 -18.01 5.66
C ASP A 135 -18.43 -19.37 5.15
N HIS A 136 -17.78 -20.13 6.03
CA HIS A 136 -17.33 -21.51 5.77
C HIS A 136 -16.49 -21.68 4.49
N THR A 137 -15.57 -20.75 4.23
CA THR A 137 -14.70 -20.84 3.06
C THR A 137 -13.60 -21.91 3.19
N THR A 138 -13.38 -22.67 2.11
CA THR A 138 -12.23 -23.57 1.93
C THR A 138 -11.14 -22.95 1.07
N VAL A 139 -11.27 -21.66 0.73
CA VAL A 139 -10.29 -20.93 -0.09
C VAL A 139 -8.98 -20.85 0.67
N GLU A 140 -7.91 -21.34 0.05
CA GLU A 140 -6.56 -21.14 0.55
C GLU A 140 -6.02 -19.80 0.02
N LEU A 141 -5.69 -18.88 0.91
CA LEU A 141 -5.07 -17.61 0.55
C LEU A 141 -3.54 -17.73 0.63
N TRP A 142 -2.87 -17.31 -0.44
CA TRP A 142 -1.43 -17.39 -0.62
C TRP A 142 -0.87 -16.04 -1.06
N GLN A 143 0.37 -15.79 -0.72
CA GLN A 143 1.10 -14.57 -1.07
C GLN A 143 2.21 -14.88 -2.06
N TYR A 144 2.45 -13.98 -3.01
CA TYR A 144 3.55 -14.07 -3.97
C TYR A 144 4.48 -12.85 -3.94
N GLU A 145 5.67 -13.02 -4.49
CA GLU A 145 6.75 -12.03 -4.49
C GLU A 145 6.73 -11.17 -5.77
N THR A 146 6.86 -9.85 -5.62
CA THR A 146 6.93 -8.92 -6.76
C THR A 146 8.26 -8.18 -6.85
N ARG A 147 8.72 -7.54 -5.76
CA ARG A 147 9.90 -6.65 -5.81
C ARG A 147 11.08 -7.17 -4.98
N GLY A 148 10.92 -8.23 -4.21
CA GLY A 148 11.98 -8.76 -3.38
C GLY A 148 11.76 -10.20 -2.92
N ALA A 149 12.86 -10.82 -2.49
CA ALA A 149 12.80 -12.12 -1.82
C ALA A 149 12.20 -11.98 -0.43
N THR A 150 11.28 -12.87 -0.10
CA THR A 150 10.71 -13.02 1.23
C THR A 150 11.68 -13.75 2.15
N CYS A 151 11.62 -13.41 3.43
CA CYS A 151 12.37 -14.07 4.50
C CYS A 151 11.51 -15.04 5.31
N ASP A 152 10.21 -15.10 5.04
CA ASP A 152 9.24 -15.91 5.78
C ASP A 152 9.27 -17.38 5.33
N GLU A 153 8.56 -18.26 6.03
CA GLU A 153 8.44 -19.67 5.65
C GLU A 153 7.60 -19.82 4.38
N SER A 154 8.27 -20.04 3.24
CA SER A 154 7.63 -20.18 1.94
C SER A 154 7.52 -21.63 1.47
N PHE A 155 6.49 -21.90 0.68
CA PHE A 155 6.27 -23.12 -0.07
C PHE A 155 6.77 -22.90 -1.51
N TYR A 156 7.46 -23.90 -2.05
CA TYR A 156 8.13 -23.73 -3.34
C TYR A 156 7.41 -24.51 -4.44
N LEU A 157 7.24 -23.86 -5.59
CA LEU A 157 6.81 -24.47 -6.85
C LEU A 157 8.00 -24.55 -7.79
N ASP A 158 8.27 -25.74 -8.32
CA ASP A 158 9.31 -25.92 -9.31
C ASP A 158 8.84 -25.49 -10.70
N ILE A 159 9.44 -24.42 -11.22
CA ILE A 159 9.10 -23.83 -12.51
C ILE A 159 10.22 -24.01 -13.53
N SER A 160 11.18 -24.91 -13.28
CA SER A 160 12.39 -25.05 -14.11
C SER A 160 12.07 -25.34 -15.57
N GLU A 161 11.05 -26.16 -15.84
CA GLU A 161 10.63 -26.52 -17.20
C GLU A 161 9.92 -25.37 -17.94
N VAL A 162 9.43 -24.37 -17.21
CA VAL A 162 8.63 -23.25 -17.77
C VAL A 162 9.24 -21.88 -17.50
N ILE A 163 10.48 -21.81 -16.99
CA ILE A 163 11.12 -20.54 -16.66
C ILE A 163 11.16 -19.61 -17.86
N GLU A 164 11.44 -20.13 -19.06
CA GLU A 164 11.46 -19.33 -20.28
C GLU A 164 10.08 -18.77 -20.66
N ASN A 165 8.99 -19.44 -20.28
CA ASN A 165 7.64 -18.91 -20.47
C ASN A 165 7.35 -17.76 -19.49
N LYS A 166 7.76 -17.90 -18.22
CA LYS A 166 7.72 -16.80 -17.23
C LYS A 166 8.48 -15.57 -17.74
N LEU A 167 9.69 -15.76 -18.25
CA LEU A 167 10.50 -14.64 -18.77
C LEU A 167 9.87 -13.99 -20.00
N LYS A 168 9.23 -14.78 -20.89
CA LYS A 168 8.50 -14.24 -22.04
C LYS A 168 7.27 -13.43 -21.62
N LEU A 169 6.51 -13.90 -20.61
CA LEU A 169 5.39 -13.15 -20.05
C LEU A 169 5.85 -11.77 -19.54
N ILE A 170 6.91 -11.75 -18.71
CA ILE A 170 7.48 -10.50 -18.20
C ILE A 170 7.95 -9.61 -19.35
N SER A 171 8.56 -10.18 -20.39
CA SER A 171 9.04 -9.45 -21.57
C SER A 171 7.92 -8.84 -22.42
N CYS A 172 6.65 -9.22 -22.22
CA CYS A 172 5.53 -8.55 -22.88
C CYS A 172 5.34 -7.11 -22.38
N TYR A 173 5.78 -6.81 -21.15
CA TYR A 173 5.68 -5.50 -20.50
C TYR A 173 6.88 -4.63 -20.84
N LYS A 174 7.07 -4.35 -22.13
CA LYS A 174 8.25 -3.67 -22.67
C LYS A 174 8.49 -2.32 -22.02
N SER A 175 7.43 -1.55 -21.77
CA SER A 175 7.49 -0.24 -21.11
C SER A 175 8.13 -0.33 -19.72
N GLN A 176 7.85 -1.40 -18.98
CA GLN A 176 8.36 -1.60 -17.63
C GLN A 176 9.73 -2.26 -17.63
N VAL A 177 9.95 -3.23 -18.52
CA VAL A 177 11.24 -3.91 -18.68
C VAL A 177 12.35 -2.96 -19.15
N SER A 178 12.01 -1.89 -19.88
CA SER A 178 12.98 -0.85 -20.22
C SER A 178 13.42 0.02 -19.04
N LEU A 179 12.60 0.13 -17.99
CA LEU A 179 12.91 0.90 -16.78
C LEU A 179 13.61 0.02 -15.74
N TYR A 180 13.16 -1.23 -15.60
CA TYR A 180 13.63 -2.19 -14.62
C TYR A 180 13.88 -3.54 -15.28
N ASP A 181 15.04 -4.14 -15.06
CA ASP A 181 15.34 -5.47 -15.61
C ASP A 181 14.64 -6.60 -14.82
N TYR A 182 13.30 -6.61 -14.90
CA TYR A 182 12.45 -7.61 -14.26
C TYR A 182 12.69 -9.02 -14.77
N VAL A 183 13.23 -9.17 -15.98
CA VAL A 183 13.58 -10.47 -16.57
C VAL A 183 14.75 -11.07 -15.80
N SER A 184 15.87 -10.34 -15.68
CA SER A 184 17.03 -10.81 -14.91
C SER A 184 16.72 -10.94 -13.43
N PHE A 185 15.96 -9.99 -12.86
CA PHE A 185 15.52 -10.04 -11.47
C PHE A 185 14.74 -11.32 -11.19
N SER A 186 13.68 -11.60 -11.95
CA SER A 186 12.82 -12.76 -11.72
C SER A 186 13.55 -14.08 -11.93
N LYS A 187 14.45 -14.16 -12.92
CA LYS A 187 15.30 -15.34 -13.14
C LYS A 187 16.24 -15.58 -11.95
N SER A 188 16.86 -14.51 -11.45
CA SER A 188 17.80 -14.56 -10.33
C SER A 188 17.09 -14.94 -9.03
N LEU A 189 15.90 -14.38 -8.78
CA LEU A 189 15.08 -14.70 -7.61
C LEU A 189 14.66 -16.18 -7.61
N ALA A 190 14.21 -16.69 -8.77
CA ALA A 190 13.83 -18.10 -8.88
C ALA A 190 15.02 -19.05 -8.68
N SER A 191 16.21 -18.67 -9.18
CA SER A 191 17.47 -19.41 -8.95
C SER A 191 17.91 -19.34 -7.48
N TYR A 192 17.76 -18.18 -6.84
CA TYR A 192 18.06 -17.98 -5.41
C TYR A 192 17.23 -18.93 -4.55
N HIS A 193 15.92 -19.04 -4.80
CA HIS A 193 15.05 -19.97 -4.09
C HIS A 193 15.43 -21.43 -4.29
N ALA A 194 15.78 -21.82 -5.52
CA ALA A 194 16.29 -23.16 -5.80
C ALA A 194 17.61 -23.44 -5.06
N CYS A 195 18.53 -22.46 -5.02
CA CYS A 195 19.78 -22.55 -4.27
C CYS A 195 19.55 -22.72 -2.77
N LYS A 196 18.60 -21.97 -2.16
CA LYS A 196 18.23 -22.16 -0.74
C LYS A 196 17.81 -23.59 -0.42
N LYS A 197 17.24 -24.30 -1.40
CA LYS A 197 16.81 -25.71 -1.29
C LYS A 197 17.92 -26.72 -1.63
N GLY A 198 19.12 -26.28 -1.97
CA GLY A 198 20.19 -27.16 -2.45
C GLY A 198 19.91 -27.75 -3.84
N ALA A 199 19.01 -27.15 -4.61
CA ALA A 199 18.64 -27.55 -5.96
C ALA A 199 19.26 -26.63 -7.02
N ALA A 200 20.58 -26.41 -6.92
CA ALA A 200 21.31 -25.52 -7.83
C ALA A 200 21.06 -25.89 -9.31
N GLY A 201 20.86 -24.87 -10.15
CA GLY A 201 20.52 -25.04 -11.57
C GLY A 201 19.02 -25.20 -11.86
N ARG A 202 18.16 -25.25 -10.83
CA ARG A 202 16.70 -25.19 -10.96
C ARG A 202 16.17 -23.78 -10.72
N TYR A 203 14.87 -23.57 -10.94
CA TYR A 203 14.20 -22.29 -10.75
C TYR A 203 12.88 -22.50 -10.01
N PHE A 204 12.71 -21.89 -8.83
CA PHE A 204 11.50 -22.05 -8.01
C PHE A 204 10.78 -20.73 -7.77
N GLU A 205 9.45 -20.74 -7.82
CA GLU A 205 8.61 -19.68 -7.24
C GLU A 205 8.34 -19.99 -5.77
N ALA A 206 8.19 -18.94 -4.96
CA ALA A 206 7.93 -19.03 -3.53
C ALA A 206 6.56 -18.43 -3.21
N PHE A 207 5.76 -19.17 -2.46
CA PHE A 207 4.43 -18.75 -2.02
C PHE A 207 4.28 -18.89 -0.51
N ILE A 208 3.71 -17.89 0.15
CA ILE A 208 3.54 -17.90 1.61
C ILE A 208 2.06 -18.08 1.93
N PRO A 209 1.66 -19.07 2.74
CA PRO A 209 0.26 -19.21 3.12
C PRO A 209 -0.13 -18.07 4.07
N VAL A 210 -1.32 -17.50 3.89
CA VAL A 210 -1.93 -16.64 4.90
C VAL A 210 -2.58 -17.56 5.93
N THR A 211 -1.93 -17.75 7.08
CA THR A 211 -2.42 -18.66 8.13
C THR A 211 -3.20 -17.92 9.21
N GLY A 212 -4.42 -18.38 9.46
CA GLY A 212 -5.31 -17.86 10.50
C GLY A 212 -6.28 -16.80 9.95
N LYS A 213 -7.38 -16.57 10.66
CA LYS A 213 -8.08 -15.29 10.55
C LYS A 213 -7.13 -14.26 11.13
N GLU A 214 -6.28 -13.64 10.31
CA GLU A 214 -5.61 -12.42 10.71
C GLU A 214 -6.69 -11.50 11.27
N ASN A 215 -6.46 -10.89 12.45
CA ASN A 215 -7.45 -10.10 13.16
C ASN A 215 -7.96 -9.01 12.22
N SER A 216 -9.11 -9.25 11.60
CA SER A 216 -9.74 -8.35 10.63
C SER A 216 -9.92 -6.95 11.20
N ASP A 217 -10.12 -6.86 12.51
CA ASP A 217 -10.26 -5.61 13.24
C ASP A 217 -8.97 -4.77 13.22
N ASN A 218 -7.80 -5.43 13.26
CA ASN A 218 -6.51 -4.75 13.23
C ASN A 218 -6.15 -4.30 11.80
N ASP A 219 -6.43 -5.12 10.79
CA ASP A 219 -6.12 -4.80 9.39
C ASP A 219 -7.07 -3.77 8.77
N ALA A 220 -8.37 -3.86 9.07
CA ALA A 220 -9.34 -2.82 8.73
C ALA A 220 -8.99 -1.50 9.44
N GLY A 221 -8.54 -1.57 10.70
CA GLY A 221 -8.00 -0.42 11.42
C GLY A 221 -6.78 0.20 10.74
N VAL A 222 -5.85 -0.61 10.25
CA VAL A 222 -4.65 -0.10 9.55
C VAL A 222 -5.02 0.48 8.18
N LEU A 223 -5.93 -0.13 7.42
CA LEU A 223 -6.42 0.45 6.17
C LEU A 223 -7.11 1.80 6.40
N ALA A 224 -7.98 1.88 7.42
CA ALA A 224 -8.63 3.13 7.80
C ALA A 224 -7.63 4.22 8.22
N ASP A 225 -6.59 3.86 8.98
CA ASP A 225 -5.51 4.76 9.36
C ASP A 225 -4.71 5.26 8.14
N LEU A 226 -4.39 4.36 7.19
CA LEU A 226 -3.72 4.73 5.93
C LEU A 226 -4.57 5.63 5.03
N ARG A 227 -5.87 5.35 4.90
CA ARG A 227 -6.81 6.23 4.17
C ARG A 227 -6.82 7.63 4.75
N ARG A 228 -6.99 7.74 6.08
CA ARG A 228 -7.01 9.03 6.77
C ARG A 228 -5.70 9.80 6.63
N LYS A 229 -4.56 9.11 6.65
CA LYS A 229 -3.24 9.70 6.35
C LYS A 229 -3.21 10.28 4.94
N ASN A 230 -3.68 9.51 3.96
CA ASN A 230 -3.66 9.92 2.57
C ASN A 230 -4.58 11.13 2.33
N GLU A 231 -5.79 11.14 2.89
CA GLU A 231 -6.72 12.28 2.83
C GLU A 231 -6.09 13.58 3.35
N ILE A 232 -5.38 13.52 4.48
CA ILE A 232 -4.68 14.68 5.06
C ILE A 232 -3.59 15.18 4.11
N LEU A 233 -2.77 14.27 3.56
CA LEU A 233 -1.70 14.64 2.64
C LEU A 233 -2.22 15.24 1.34
N GLU A 234 -3.21 14.59 0.71
CA GLU A 234 -3.87 15.07 -0.51
C GLU A 234 -4.47 16.46 -0.27
N LYS A 235 -5.20 16.65 0.83
CA LYS A 235 -5.79 17.96 1.15
C LYS A 235 -4.72 19.01 1.36
N TRP A 236 -3.69 18.73 2.15
CA TRP A 236 -2.61 19.68 2.41
C TRP A 236 -1.87 20.06 1.13
N MET A 237 -1.55 19.08 0.29
CA MET A 237 -0.90 19.32 -1.00
C MET A 237 -1.79 20.13 -1.95
N SER A 238 -3.10 19.89 -1.97
CA SER A 238 -4.04 20.67 -2.77
C SER A 238 -4.05 22.16 -2.40
N LEU A 239 -3.90 22.48 -1.10
CA LEU A 239 -3.80 23.86 -0.63
C LEU A 239 -2.50 24.51 -1.13
N LYS A 240 -1.38 23.79 -1.00
CA LYS A 240 -0.07 24.26 -1.47
C LYS A 240 -0.03 24.53 -2.97
N VAL A 241 -0.56 23.61 -3.77
CA VAL A 241 -0.68 23.79 -5.22
C VAL A 241 -1.57 24.98 -5.56
N SER A 242 -2.58 25.25 -4.74
CA SER A 242 -3.48 26.41 -4.89
C SER A 242 -2.89 27.72 -4.33
N GLY A 243 -1.65 27.72 -3.85
CA GLY A 243 -1.00 28.88 -3.23
C GLY A 243 -1.59 29.30 -1.89
N ILE A 244 -2.32 28.42 -1.21
CA ILE A 244 -2.92 28.67 0.11
C ILE A 244 -1.95 28.17 1.18
N GLU A 245 -1.47 29.09 2.00
CA GLU A 245 -0.59 28.80 3.12
C GLU A 245 -1.39 28.61 4.41
N LEU A 246 -1.05 27.61 5.23
CA LEU A 246 -1.73 27.42 6.53
C LEU A 246 -1.53 28.62 7.47
N ALA A 247 -0.40 29.31 7.30
CA ALA A 247 -0.08 30.53 8.03
C ALA A 247 -1.09 31.66 7.80
N ASP A 248 -1.65 31.79 6.60
CA ASP A 248 -2.64 32.84 6.26
C ASP A 248 -3.91 32.70 7.11
N TYR A 249 -4.26 31.46 7.45
CA TYR A 249 -5.36 31.20 8.37
C TYR A 249 -4.96 31.50 9.83
N LEU A 250 -3.75 31.12 10.23
CA LEU A 250 -3.32 31.15 11.63
C LEU A 250 -2.89 32.55 12.11
N LEU A 251 -2.03 33.25 11.37
CA LEU A 251 -1.41 34.52 11.79
C LEU A 251 -2.40 35.63 12.16
N PRO A 252 -3.54 35.81 11.46
CA PRO A 252 -4.52 36.82 11.86
C PRO A 252 -5.24 36.51 13.18
N ARG A 253 -5.18 35.25 13.64
CA ARG A 253 -6.00 34.73 14.75
C ARG A 253 -5.16 34.41 15.99
N TYR A 254 -3.93 33.96 15.80
CA TYR A 254 -3.10 33.38 16.84
C TYR A 254 -1.66 33.85 16.70
N LYS A 255 -1.01 34.15 17.83
CA LYS A 255 0.42 34.52 17.88
C LYS A 255 1.32 33.33 18.10
N SER A 256 0.87 32.36 18.88
CA SER A 256 1.64 31.17 19.22
C SER A 256 0.82 29.89 19.10
N ILE A 257 1.45 28.84 18.61
CA ILE A 257 0.83 27.53 18.45
C ILE A 257 1.54 26.49 19.32
N ALA A 258 0.77 25.56 19.85
CA ALA A 258 1.28 24.30 20.37
C ALA A 258 0.86 23.16 19.44
N VAL A 259 1.73 22.17 19.25
CA VAL A 259 1.46 21.01 18.37
C VAL A 259 1.38 19.75 19.20
N TYR A 260 0.21 19.10 19.26
CA TYR A 260 0.03 17.83 19.94
C TYR A 260 0.37 16.67 19.00
N GLY A 261 1.47 15.96 19.31
CA GLY A 261 2.03 14.86 18.56
C GLY A 261 3.34 15.22 17.87
N CYS A 262 4.46 14.60 18.30
CA CYS A 262 5.79 14.78 17.68
C CYS A 262 6.08 13.78 16.53
N GLY A 263 5.02 13.20 15.95
CA GLY A 263 5.12 12.27 14.84
C GLY A 263 5.37 12.97 13.50
N TYR A 264 5.21 12.22 12.41
CA TYR A 264 5.43 12.69 11.04
C TYR A 264 4.67 14.00 10.73
N PHE A 265 3.35 14.03 10.91
CA PHE A 265 2.54 15.21 10.61
C PHE A 265 2.82 16.42 11.51
N GLY A 266 3.15 16.21 12.78
CA GLY A 266 3.55 17.31 13.66
C GLY A 266 4.84 17.97 13.19
N LYS A 267 5.82 17.16 12.77
CA LYS A 267 7.07 17.64 12.19
C LYS A 267 6.85 18.36 10.86
N MET A 268 6.00 17.80 9.99
CA MET A 268 5.63 18.46 8.74
C MET A 268 4.96 19.81 8.97
N LEU A 269 4.02 19.90 9.92
CA LEU A 269 3.36 21.16 10.26
C LEU A 269 4.36 22.21 10.72
N SER A 270 5.32 21.80 11.55
CA SER A 270 6.37 22.72 12.00
C SER A 270 7.26 23.18 10.87
N ALA A 271 7.65 22.29 9.95
CA ALA A 271 8.43 22.67 8.76
C ALA A 271 7.63 23.61 7.85
N ASP A 272 6.33 23.35 7.69
CA ASP A 272 5.43 24.16 6.87
C ASP A 272 5.29 25.60 7.38
N LEU A 273 5.38 25.77 8.71
CA LEU A 273 5.19 27.05 9.39
C LEU A 273 6.52 27.74 9.75
N GLU A 274 7.67 27.11 9.53
CA GLU A 274 8.99 27.60 9.98
C GLU A 274 9.30 29.02 9.50
N GLN A 275 8.96 29.33 8.24
CA GLN A 275 9.24 30.63 7.62
C GLN A 275 8.04 31.59 7.65
N SER A 276 6.94 31.19 8.27
CA SER A 276 5.70 31.97 8.27
C SER A 276 5.68 33.10 9.31
N GLY A 277 6.59 33.07 10.28
CA GLY A 277 6.63 34.03 11.39
C GLY A 277 5.67 33.72 12.54
N ILE A 278 4.94 32.59 12.49
CA ILE A 278 4.16 32.12 13.64
C ILE A 278 5.06 31.41 14.66
N GLU A 279 4.88 31.71 15.94
CA GLU A 279 5.69 31.09 17.00
C GLU A 279 5.18 29.67 17.31
N ILE A 280 6.03 28.66 17.14
CA ILE A 280 5.75 27.30 17.63
C ILE A 280 6.30 27.18 19.05
N ALA A 281 5.44 27.39 20.04
CA ALA A 281 5.84 27.53 21.44
C ALA A 281 6.40 26.21 22.01
N PHE A 282 5.71 25.10 21.75
CA PHE A 282 6.14 23.77 22.17
C PHE A 282 5.34 22.68 21.47
N PHE A 283 5.87 21.47 21.51
CA PHE A 283 5.15 20.26 21.18
C PHE A 283 4.63 19.57 22.43
N VAL A 284 3.51 18.87 22.29
CA VAL A 284 2.93 18.04 23.34
C VAL A 284 3.06 16.58 22.93
N ASP A 285 3.71 15.77 23.77
CA ASP A 285 3.82 14.33 23.54
C ASP A 285 3.70 13.58 24.87
N ARG A 286 3.01 12.44 24.86
CA ARG A 286 2.86 11.58 26.05
C ARG A 286 4.11 10.76 26.33
N ASN A 287 4.90 10.45 25.29
CA ASN A 287 5.93 9.41 25.32
C ASN A 287 7.35 9.93 25.07
N LYS A 288 7.55 11.20 24.69
CA LYS A 288 8.87 11.79 24.39
C LYS A 288 9.18 13.00 25.29
N LYS A 289 10.44 13.10 25.73
CA LYS A 289 10.93 14.20 26.59
C LYS A 289 11.95 15.14 25.92
N SER A 290 12.44 14.84 24.71
CA SER A 290 13.31 15.73 23.93
C SER A 290 13.47 15.25 22.48
N ASP A 291 13.52 16.20 21.53
CA ASP A 291 13.97 15.99 20.15
C ASP A 291 15.29 16.77 19.95
N GLU A 292 16.16 16.31 19.06
CA GLU A 292 17.49 16.89 18.79
C GLU A 292 17.41 18.27 18.08
N SER A 293 16.20 18.72 17.75
CA SER A 293 15.89 19.93 16.99
C SER A 293 15.76 21.22 17.83
N GLY A 294 15.92 21.15 19.15
CA GLY A 294 15.85 22.33 20.04
C GLY A 294 14.44 22.85 20.35
N ILE A 295 13.40 22.19 19.85
CA ILE A 295 12.00 22.52 20.15
C ILE A 295 11.58 21.89 21.49
N THR A 296 10.94 22.68 22.35
CA THR A 296 10.49 22.23 23.68
C THR A 296 9.36 21.20 23.54
N ILE A 297 9.53 20.02 24.13
CA ILE A 297 8.47 18.98 24.22
C ILE A 297 7.99 18.88 25.65
N VAL A 298 6.69 19.02 25.86
CA VAL A 298 6.05 18.96 27.18
C VAL A 298 5.03 17.83 27.26
N ALA A 299 4.80 17.32 28.47
CA ALA A 299 3.71 16.39 28.72
C ALA A 299 2.35 17.13 28.63
N PRO A 300 1.23 16.43 28.33
CA PRO A 300 -0.08 17.06 28.23
C PRO A 300 -0.44 17.94 29.43
N LYS A 301 -0.15 17.49 30.66
CA LYS A 301 -0.39 18.26 31.89
C LYS A 301 0.30 19.62 31.93
N ASP A 302 1.51 19.73 31.36
CA ASP A 302 2.38 20.91 31.42
C ASP A 302 2.15 21.84 30.19
N ALA A 303 1.33 21.41 29.23
CA ALA A 303 0.94 22.17 28.05
C ALA A 303 -0.14 23.20 28.40
N VAL A 304 0.25 24.44 28.74
CA VAL A 304 -0.69 25.48 29.20
C VAL A 304 -0.49 26.88 28.60
N SER A 305 0.56 27.14 27.81
CA SER A 305 0.89 28.50 27.36
C SER A 305 1.08 28.62 25.83
N ALA A 306 0.00 28.51 25.06
CA ALA A 306 -0.04 28.89 23.64
C ALA A 306 -1.44 29.41 23.27
N ASP A 307 -1.58 30.17 22.18
CA ASP A 307 -2.90 30.68 21.76
C ASP A 307 -3.80 29.57 21.22
N VAL A 308 -3.26 28.63 20.44
CA VAL A 308 -4.00 27.52 19.82
C VAL A 308 -3.23 26.22 19.96
N LEU A 309 -3.96 25.12 20.16
CA LEU A 309 -3.41 23.77 20.10
C LEU A 309 -3.86 23.05 18.82
N ILE A 310 -2.89 22.59 18.02
CA ILE A 310 -3.15 21.80 16.82
C ILE A 310 -2.81 20.34 17.09
N ILE A 311 -3.80 19.46 16.99
CA ILE A 311 -3.66 18.01 17.19
C ILE A 311 -3.26 17.38 15.87
N SER A 312 -1.99 17.01 15.74
CA SER A 312 -1.44 16.32 14.56
C SER A 312 -1.61 14.80 14.64
N ASN A 313 -1.87 14.27 15.83
CA ASN A 313 -2.13 12.86 16.03
C ASN A 313 -3.54 12.48 15.54
N MET A 314 -3.62 11.51 14.63
CA MET A 314 -4.89 11.06 14.05
C MET A 314 -5.62 10.08 14.96
N ASN A 315 -4.88 9.26 15.71
CA ASN A 315 -5.45 8.23 16.56
C ASN A 315 -5.84 8.83 17.92
N GLY A 316 -7.12 8.72 18.26
CA GLY A 316 -7.68 9.28 19.49
C GLY A 316 -7.78 10.82 19.49
N ALA A 317 -7.84 11.46 18.32
CA ALA A 317 -7.89 12.92 18.19
C ALA A 317 -9.04 13.56 19.01
N ASP A 318 -10.22 12.94 19.03
CA ASP A 318 -11.38 13.45 19.78
C ASP A 318 -11.15 13.41 21.30
N SER A 319 -10.61 12.29 21.80
CA SER A 319 -10.25 12.15 23.22
C SER A 319 -9.16 13.14 23.63
N ILE A 320 -8.16 13.37 22.76
CA ILE A 320 -7.13 14.39 22.99
C ILE A 320 -7.76 15.78 23.00
N LYS A 321 -8.68 16.07 22.08
CA LYS A 321 -9.38 17.35 21.99
C LYS A 321 -10.20 17.61 23.26
N GLU A 322 -10.93 16.62 23.76
CA GLU A 322 -11.65 16.71 25.04
C GLU A 322 -10.72 16.95 26.23
N GLU A 323 -9.59 16.23 26.31
CA GLU A 323 -8.58 16.43 27.37
C GLU A 323 -8.03 17.86 27.35
N MET A 324 -7.76 18.38 26.16
CA MET A 324 -7.06 19.66 25.97
C MET A 324 -8.00 20.87 25.93
N ASN A 325 -9.29 20.69 25.64
CA ASN A 325 -10.30 21.78 25.67
C ASN A 325 -10.45 22.43 27.05
N ASN A 326 -10.10 21.73 28.13
CA ASN A 326 -10.15 22.26 29.49
C ASN A 326 -8.92 23.08 29.88
N LYS A 327 -7.96 23.26 28.96
CA LYS A 327 -6.75 24.06 29.16
C LYS A 327 -6.91 25.44 28.53
N ASN A 328 -6.05 26.38 28.93
CA ASN A 328 -6.16 27.81 28.63
C ASN A 328 -5.79 28.19 27.17
N TYR A 329 -6.31 27.43 26.19
CA TYR A 329 -6.16 27.71 24.76
C TYR A 329 -7.37 28.51 24.25
N LYS A 330 -7.16 29.40 23.29
CA LYS A 330 -8.27 30.10 22.60
C LYS A 330 -9.03 29.18 21.66
N ASP A 331 -8.35 28.22 21.06
CA ASP A 331 -8.93 27.19 20.22
C ASP A 331 -8.10 25.90 20.32
N VAL A 332 -8.77 24.76 20.14
CA VAL A 332 -8.14 23.44 20.02
C VAL A 332 -8.74 22.79 18.79
N MET A 333 -7.90 22.46 17.82
CA MET A 333 -8.36 21.86 16.58
C MET A 333 -7.44 20.74 16.11
N THR A 334 -7.97 19.84 15.32
CA THR A 334 -7.18 18.82 14.63
C THR A 334 -6.48 19.44 13.41
N LEU A 335 -5.40 18.80 12.96
CA LEU A 335 -4.75 19.17 11.71
C LEU A 335 -5.74 19.13 10.54
N TRP A 336 -6.64 18.14 10.49
CA TRP A 336 -7.67 18.08 9.45
C TRP A 336 -8.59 19.31 9.46
N GLU A 337 -9.08 19.72 10.64
CA GLU A 337 -9.90 20.92 10.77
C GLU A 337 -9.15 22.18 10.33
N LEU A 338 -7.85 22.28 10.64
CA LEU A 338 -7.01 23.38 10.16
C LEU A 338 -6.93 23.40 8.63
N LEU A 339 -6.68 22.25 7.98
CA LEU A 339 -6.62 22.15 6.52
C LEU A 339 -7.95 22.55 5.86
N ILE A 340 -9.08 22.12 6.43
CA ILE A 340 -10.41 22.50 5.94
C ILE A 340 -10.63 24.02 6.10
N LYS A 341 -10.41 24.55 7.30
CA LYS A 341 -10.63 25.99 7.61
C LYS A 341 -9.72 26.90 6.77
N ALA A 342 -8.47 26.52 6.54
CA ALA A 342 -7.55 27.26 5.67
C ALA A 342 -8.07 27.32 4.23
N GLY A 343 -8.58 26.19 3.70
CA GLY A 343 -9.15 26.12 2.36
C GLY A 343 -10.44 26.92 2.17
N THR A 344 -11.24 27.13 3.23
CA THR A 344 -12.50 27.88 3.15
C THR A 344 -12.35 29.39 3.37
N THR A 345 -11.22 29.84 3.93
CA THR A 345 -11.03 31.26 4.30
C THR A 345 -10.57 32.13 3.11
N ASN A 346 -10.12 31.50 2.02
CA ASN A 346 -9.64 32.17 0.80
C ASN A 346 -10.59 32.02 -0.41
N GLN A 347 -11.83 31.56 -0.19
CA GLN A 347 -12.96 31.73 -1.12
C GLN A 347 -13.85 32.87 -0.63
#